data_AF-A0A6P0Y9G3-F1
#
_entry.id   AF-A0A6P0Y9G3-F1
#
_cell.length_a   1.000
_cell.length_b   1.000
_cell.length_c   1.000
_cell.angle_alpha   90.00
_cell.angle_beta   90.00
_cell.angle_gamma   90.00
#
_symmetry.space_group_name_H-M   'P 1'
#
loop_
_entity.id
_entity.type
_entity.pdbx_description
1 polymer ?
#
loop_
_entity_poly.entity_id
_entity_poly.type
_entity_poly.pdbx_seq_one_letter_code
_entity_poly.pdbx_strand_id
1 'polypeptide(L)'
;MPDIEDERYYTAQLVDLYTFNFDYLGTRVEGNGGGNYLISGPDWSAEQPEGIKRVIPSETNLAYSLLRTQLFNPDDIDNVQFRKNIRLNP
;
A
#
# COMPACT_ATOMS: atom_id res chain seq x y z
N MET A 1 1.24 -4.62 3.24
CA MET A 1 0.62 -3.68 4.20
C MET A 1 0.26 -4.45 5.46
N PRO A 2 0.56 -3.91 6.66
CA PRO A 2 0.22 -4.56 7.92
C PRO A 2 -1.28 -4.49 8.22
N ASP A 3 -1.74 -5.44 9.03
CA ASP A 3 -3.03 -5.35 9.73
C ASP A 3 -2.92 -4.31 10.85
N ILE A 4 -3.94 -3.47 11.01
CA ILE A 4 -3.97 -2.36 11.97
C ILE A 4 -5.36 -2.25 12.62
N GLU A 5 -5.46 -1.48 13.71
CA GLU A 5 -6.73 -1.22 14.41
C GLU A 5 -7.80 -0.61 13.50
N ASP A 6 -9.07 -0.97 13.72
CA ASP A 6 -10.18 -0.68 12.81
C ASP A 6 -10.47 0.82 12.59
N GLU A 7 -10.28 1.65 13.61
CA GLU A 7 -10.64 3.08 13.56
C GLU A 7 -9.58 3.96 12.89
N ARG A 8 -8.37 3.44 12.64
CA ARG A 8 -7.25 4.24 12.13
C ARG A 8 -7.21 4.29 10.62
N TYR A 9 -7.03 5.47 10.05
CA TYR A 9 -6.78 5.60 8.62
C TYR A 9 -5.30 5.39 8.27
N TYR A 10 -5.03 4.57 7.25
CA TYR A 10 -3.73 4.51 6.59
C TYR A 10 -3.87 4.27 5.08
N THR A 11 -2.87 4.71 4.33
CA THR A 11 -2.85 4.51 2.88
C THR A 11 -1.44 4.40 2.31
N ALA A 12 -1.31 3.60 1.26
CA ALA A 12 -0.24 3.69 0.28
C ALA A 12 -0.85 4.23 -1.02
N GLN A 13 -0.63 5.51 -1.33
CA GLN A 13 -0.94 6.04 -2.65
C GLN A 13 0.14 5.58 -3.62
N LEU A 14 -0.26 5.09 -4.79
CA LEU A 14 0.65 4.67 -5.85
C LEU A 14 0.60 5.66 -7.01
N VAL A 15 1.78 6.12 -7.44
CA VAL A 15 1.94 7.14 -8.47
C VAL A 15 2.98 6.69 -9.48
N ASP A 16 2.65 6.78 -10.77
CA ASP A 16 3.55 6.44 -11.85
C ASP A 16 4.44 7.62 -12.27
N LEU A 17 5.31 7.40 -13.25
CA LEU A 17 6.20 8.45 -13.76
C LEU A 17 5.46 9.57 -14.51
N TYR A 18 4.21 9.36 -14.92
CA TYR A 18 3.35 10.37 -15.52
C TYR A 18 2.55 11.16 -14.49
N THR A 19 2.83 10.96 -13.19
CA THR A 19 2.17 11.61 -12.06
C THR A 19 0.70 11.24 -11.89
N PHE A 20 0.27 10.15 -12.52
CA PHE A 20 -1.07 9.62 -12.34
C PHE A 20 -1.16 8.76 -11.08
N ASN A 21 -2.19 9.03 -10.29
CA ASN A 21 -2.53 8.21 -9.13
C ASN A 21 -3.29 6.98 -9.61
N PHE A 22 -2.56 5.92 -9.91
CA PHE A 22 -3.16 4.73 -10.52
C PHE A 22 -3.86 3.83 -9.49
N ASP A 23 -3.47 3.86 -8.21
CA ASP A 23 -4.16 3.09 -7.18
C ASP A 23 -3.88 3.58 -5.74
N TYR A 24 -4.65 3.05 -4.78
CA TYR A 24 -4.48 3.20 -3.34
C TYR A 24 -4.58 1.83 -2.65
N LEU A 25 -3.67 1.59 -1.71
CA LEU A 25 -3.75 0.49 -0.76
C LEU A 25 -4.13 1.03 0.63
N GLY A 26 -4.71 0.19 1.48
CA GLY A 26 -5.07 0.53 2.87
C GLY A 26 -6.57 0.81 3.06
N THR A 27 -6.91 1.53 4.14
CA THR A 27 -8.27 1.67 4.69
C THR A 27 -9.35 1.92 3.65
N ARG A 28 -9.10 2.85 2.72
CA ARG A 28 -10.11 3.31 1.76
C ARG A 28 -10.58 2.22 0.79
N VAL A 29 -9.73 1.27 0.46
CA VAL A 29 -10.02 0.25 -0.56
C VAL A 29 -10.15 -1.13 0.06
N GLU A 30 -9.35 -1.43 1.07
CA GLU A 30 -9.17 -2.78 1.60
C GLU A 30 -9.53 -2.91 3.08
N GLY A 31 -9.98 -1.82 3.71
CA GLY A 31 -10.10 -1.73 5.15
C GLY A 31 -8.73 -1.87 5.83
N ASN A 32 -8.76 -2.36 7.07
CA ASN A 32 -7.62 -2.32 7.97
C ASN A 32 -6.87 -3.65 8.10
N GLY A 33 -7.42 -4.73 7.53
CA GLY A 33 -6.87 -6.10 7.58
C GLY A 33 -5.57 -6.37 6.81
N GLY A 34 -4.89 -5.35 6.30
CA GLY A 34 -3.59 -5.50 5.62
C GLY A 34 -3.60 -6.35 4.34
N GLY A 35 -2.45 -6.96 4.04
CA GLY A 35 -2.25 -7.91 2.93
C GLY A 35 -0.95 -7.72 2.16
N ASN A 36 -0.62 -8.69 1.30
CA ASN A 36 0.47 -8.58 0.33
C ASN A 36 -0.07 -8.11 -1.02
N TYR A 37 0.64 -7.19 -1.66
CA TYR A 37 0.22 -6.57 -2.91
C TYR A 37 1.39 -6.63 -3.88
N LEU A 38 1.11 -6.97 -5.13
CA LEU A 38 2.12 -6.99 -6.19
C LEU A 38 1.92 -5.77 -7.07
N ILE A 39 2.93 -4.90 -7.17
CA ILE A 39 2.94 -3.82 -8.16
C ILE A 39 3.66 -4.38 -9.38
N SER A 40 2.96 -4.50 -10.50
CA SER A 40 3.52 -5.02 -11.74
C SER A 40 3.87 -3.91 -12.71
N GLY A 41 4.93 -4.13 -13.51
CA GLY A 41 5.27 -3.27 -14.64
C GLY A 41 4.37 -3.52 -15.85
N PRO A 42 4.46 -2.66 -16.89
CA PRO A 42 3.58 -2.68 -18.06
C PRO A 42 3.64 -3.98 -18.87
N ASP A 43 4.77 -4.71 -18.81
CA ASP A 43 4.98 -5.94 -19.59
C ASP A 43 4.62 -7.23 -18.82
N TRP A 44 4.10 -7.11 -17.59
CA TRP A 44 3.76 -8.27 -16.77
C TRP A 44 2.53 -9.01 -17.32
N SER A 45 2.67 -10.32 -17.52
CA SER A 45 1.65 -11.19 -18.14
C SER A 45 1.49 -12.55 -17.43
N ALA A 46 2.07 -12.68 -16.23
CA ALA A 46 1.95 -13.90 -15.43
C ALA A 46 0.60 -13.96 -14.68
N GLU A 47 0.30 -15.11 -14.07
CA GLU A 47 -0.82 -15.23 -13.15
C GLU A 47 -0.49 -14.61 -11.79
N GLN A 48 -1.52 -14.19 -11.05
CA GLN A 48 -1.37 -13.71 -9.68
C GLN A 48 -0.81 -14.83 -8.78
N PRO A 49 0.36 -14.63 -8.12
CA PRO A 49 0.92 -15.63 -7.23
C PRO A 49 0.05 -15.89 -5.99
N GLU A 50 0.16 -17.09 -5.42
CA GLU A 50 -0.48 -17.42 -4.15
C GLU A 50 -0.04 -16.46 -3.03
N GLY A 51 -0.99 -16.08 -2.16
CA GLY A 51 -0.72 -15.18 -1.04
C GLY A 51 -0.59 -13.70 -1.40
N ILE A 52 -0.67 -13.34 -2.70
CA ILE A 52 -0.90 -11.96 -3.15
C ILE A 52 -2.40 -11.67 -3.07
N LYS A 53 -2.77 -10.58 -2.40
CA LYS A 53 -4.15 -10.13 -2.28
C LYS A 53 -4.65 -9.47 -3.56
N ARG A 54 -3.80 -8.64 -4.18
CA ARG A 54 -4.11 -7.94 -5.44
C ARG A 54 -2.84 -7.66 -6.24
N VAL A 55 -2.95 -7.76 -7.56
CA VAL A 55 -1.96 -7.24 -8.51
C VAL A 55 -2.39 -5.86 -8.99
N ILE A 56 -1.49 -4.89 -8.94
CA ILE A 56 -1.73 -3.51 -9.34
C ILE A 56 -0.81 -3.20 -10.53
N PRO A 57 -1.34 -3.06 -11.75
CA PRO A 57 -0.54 -2.72 -12.91
C PRO A 57 -0.14 -1.24 -12.88
N SER A 58 1.15 -0.96 -13.04
CA SER A 58 1.67 0.36 -13.36
C SER A 58 1.94 0.47 -14.85
N GLU A 59 1.57 1.60 -15.45
CA GLU A 59 1.87 1.90 -16.86
C GLU A 59 3.38 2.10 -17.12
N THR A 60 4.17 2.28 -16.06
CA THR A 60 5.60 2.57 -16.16
C THR A 60 6.41 1.65 -15.26
N ASN A 61 7.67 1.41 -15.62
CA ASN A 61 8.59 0.59 -14.82
C ASN A 61 9.07 1.28 -13.53
N LEU A 62 8.79 2.58 -13.38
CA LEU A 62 9.14 3.35 -12.20
C LEU A 62 7.87 3.97 -11.61
N ALA A 63 7.51 3.52 -10.43
CA ALA A 63 6.46 4.11 -9.62
C ALA A 63 7.02 4.47 -8.25
N TYR A 64 6.36 5.38 -7.55
CA TYR A 64 6.61 5.63 -6.15
C TYR A 64 5.34 5.47 -5.34
N SER A 65 5.52 5.21 -4.05
CA SER A 65 4.42 5.19 -3.10
C SER A 65 4.57 6.28 -2.04
N LEU A 66 3.47 6.97 -1.76
CA LEU A 66 3.37 7.84 -0.60
C LEU A 66 2.56 7.15 0.50
N LEU A 67 3.26 6.76 1.57
CA LEU A 67 2.67 6.16 2.75
C LEU A 67 2.22 7.22 3.74
N ARG A 68 0.96 7.12 4.17
CA ARG A 68 0.36 8.03 5.16
C ARG A 68 -0.38 7.21 6.21
N THR A 69 -0.22 7.57 7.48
CA THR A 69 -0.98 7.02 8.60
C THR A 69 -1.54 8.18 9.41
N GLN A 70 -2.76 8.02 9.89
CA GLN A 70 -3.39 8.94 10.81
C GLN A 70 -2.69 8.85 12.16
N LEU A 71 -2.39 10.02 12.73
CA LEU A 71 -1.98 10.22 14.11
C LEU A 71 -3.07 11.08 14.74
N PHE A 72 -3.79 10.58 15.74
CA PHE A 72 -4.95 11.29 16.28
C PHE A 72 -4.54 12.48 17.15
N ASN A 73 -3.49 12.30 17.96
CA ASN A 73 -2.94 13.29 18.87
C ASN A 73 -1.49 12.88 19.25
N PRO A 74 -0.72 13.69 20.00
CA PRO A 74 0.65 13.34 20.38
C PRO A 74 0.79 12.06 21.21
N ASP A 75 -0.19 11.72 22.05
CA ASP A 75 -0.15 10.53 22.92
C ASP A 75 -0.34 9.22 22.12
N ASP A 76 -0.79 9.34 20.87
CA ASP A 76 -1.06 8.23 19.95
C ASP A 76 0.19 7.79 19.14
N ILE A 77 1.36 8.36 19.44
CA ILE A 77 2.58 8.19 18.63
C ILE A 77 3.10 6.74 18.58
N ASP A 78 2.81 5.95 19.61
CA ASP A 78 3.23 4.56 19.67
C ASP A 78 2.36 3.67 18.78
N ASN A 79 1.08 4.02 18.62
CA ASN A 79 0.16 3.27 17.77
C ASN A 79 0.44 3.44 16.28
N VAL A 80 1.19 4.47 15.85
CA VAL A 80 1.60 4.62 14.44
C VAL A 80 2.92 3.91 14.11
N GLN A 81 3.55 3.22 15.08
CA GLN A 81 4.84 2.55 14.86
C GLN A 81 4.73 1.31 13.96
N PHE A 82 3.52 0.76 13.77
CA PHE A 82 3.28 -0.34 12.83
C PHE A 82 3.82 -0.06 11.43
N ARG A 83 3.94 1.22 11.03
CA ARG A 83 4.48 1.63 9.73
C ARG A 83 5.88 1.09 9.46
N LYS A 84 6.65 0.79 10.52
CA LYS A 84 7.98 0.16 10.44
C LYS A 84 7.93 -1.28 9.90
N ASN A 85 6.76 -1.92 9.95
CA ASN A 85 6.53 -3.27 9.45
C ASN A 85 6.11 -3.30 7.97
N ILE A 86 6.00 -2.15 7.31
CA ILE A 86 5.77 -2.08 5.87
C ILE A 86 7.07 -2.49 5.17
N ARG A 87 6.98 -3.47 4.26
CA ARG A 87 8.11 -4.04 3.53
C ARG A 87 7.87 -3.95 2.03
N LEU A 88 8.95 -3.71 1.29
CA LEU A 88 9.01 -3.85 -0.16
C LEU A 88 9.93 -5.04 -0.45
N ASN A 89 9.46 -5.95 -1.29
CA ASN A 89 10.23 -7.08 -1.77
C ASN A 89 10.25 -7.01 -3.30
N PRO A 90 11.41 -7.18 -3.94
CA PRO A 90 11.52 -7.26 -5.40
C PRO A 90 10.93 -8.57 -5.93
#